data_AF-A0A2V9SU71-F1
#
_entry.id   AF-A0A2V9SU71-F1
#
_cell.length_a   1.000
_cell.length_b   1.000
_cell.length_c   1.000
_cell.angle_alpha   90.00
_cell.angle_beta   90.00
_cell.angle_gamma   90.00
#
_symmetry.space_group_name_H-M   'P 1'
#
loop_
_entity.id
_entity.type
_entity.pdbx_description
1 polymer ?
#
loop_
_entity_poly.entity_id
_entity_poly.type
_entity_poly.pdbx_seq_one_letter_code
_entity_poly.pdbx_strand_id
1 'polypeptide(L)'
;MAGISQQILPEDVLPLLSRNVFTLGYSSGKPTEFLILLDRYVQQARELVLLAGTDQVIRASNCDDVKPLLQVLGYRARNCGQGKGYLETDNPERAFLTINSGFPLPELEVTIQGGKRFEYPFAPTSVPLLFAESDWIRASTKRTKKNRTELIDVFFRDPSLARLYFAVSRLDSATAAVLQQSIGVAKLAPYSAVLHFYGAYLRVRSGRVSVPGGIGAESAWKDLVGANPESPAEFVMRLLAKDRG
;
A
#
# COMPACT_ATOMS: atom_id res chain seq x y z
N MET A 1 -2.02 -4.55 12.25
CA MET A 1 -3.23 -4.67 11.40
C MET A 1 -2.91 -5.11 9.97
N ALA A 2 -1.98 -4.47 9.25
CA ALA A 2 -1.51 -4.97 7.93
C ALA A 2 -0.52 -6.16 7.98
N GLY A 3 -0.28 -6.73 9.16
CA GLY A 3 0.79 -7.73 9.37
C GLY A 3 2.21 -7.16 9.24
N ILE A 4 2.39 -5.87 9.53
CA ILE A 4 3.67 -5.15 9.47
C ILE A 4 3.98 -4.60 10.86
N SER A 5 5.23 -4.74 11.30
CA SER A 5 5.72 -4.23 12.59
C SER A 5 5.68 -2.70 12.62
N GLN A 6 5.35 -2.11 13.77
CA GLN A 6 5.45 -0.66 13.98
C GLN A 6 6.90 -0.16 14.08
N GLN A 7 7.87 -1.07 14.22
CA GLN A 7 9.30 -0.76 14.26
C GLN A 7 9.98 -0.86 12.89
N ILE A 8 9.21 -1.09 11.82
CA ILE A 8 9.76 -1.18 10.48
C ILE A 8 10.23 0.20 9.99
N LEU A 9 11.26 0.22 9.15
CA LEU A 9 11.70 1.44 8.49
C LEU A 9 10.61 1.94 7.51
N PRO A 10 10.42 3.27 7.37
CA PRO A 10 9.41 3.82 6.45
C PRO A 10 9.54 3.32 5.02
N GLU A 11 10.76 3.17 4.49
CA GLU A 11 11.04 2.66 3.14
C GLU A 11 10.56 1.22 2.91
N ASP A 12 10.43 0.43 3.96
CA ASP A 12 10.01 -0.97 3.90
C ASP A 12 8.49 -1.15 4.06
N VAL A 13 7.76 -0.12 4.50
CA VAL A 13 6.31 -0.18 4.72
C VAL A 13 5.58 -0.56 3.44
N LEU A 14 5.79 0.20 2.35
CA LEU A 14 5.05 -0.03 1.11
C LEU A 14 5.46 -1.34 0.42
N PRO A 15 6.76 -1.73 0.34
CA PRO A 15 7.16 -3.05 -0.12
C PRO A 15 6.49 -4.21 0.64
N LEU A 16 6.49 -4.17 1.98
CA LEU A 16 5.89 -5.23 2.79
C LEU A 16 4.36 -5.25 2.66
N LEU A 17 3.73 -4.09 2.56
CA LEU A 17 2.30 -3.96 2.31
C LEU A 17 1.93 -4.59 0.97
N SER A 18 2.63 -4.23 -0.09
CA SER A 18 2.46 -4.81 -1.42
C SER A 18 2.64 -6.33 -1.39
N ARG A 19 3.65 -6.84 -0.66
CA ARG A 19 3.84 -8.28 -0.45
C ARG A 19 2.65 -8.96 0.20
N ASN A 20 2.18 -8.40 1.31
CA ASN A 20 1.05 -8.97 2.06
C ASN A 20 -0.23 -8.92 1.22
N VAL A 21 -0.45 -7.87 0.41
CA VAL A 21 -1.60 -7.76 -0.50
C VAL A 21 -1.61 -8.89 -1.55
N PHE A 22 -0.52 -9.12 -2.28
CA PHE A 22 -0.54 -10.17 -3.32
C PHE A 22 -0.45 -11.59 -2.74
N THR A 23 0.12 -11.77 -1.55
CA THR A 23 0.32 -13.09 -0.92
C THR A 23 -0.90 -13.53 -0.12
N LEU A 24 -1.51 -12.61 0.65
CA LEU A 24 -2.58 -12.91 1.60
C LEU A 24 -3.92 -12.30 1.19
N GLY A 25 -3.91 -11.28 0.33
CA GLY A 25 -5.11 -10.50 0.03
C GLY A 25 -6.09 -11.16 -0.93
N TYR A 26 -5.66 -12.22 -1.64
CA TYR A 26 -6.50 -12.90 -2.61
C TYR A 26 -6.44 -14.42 -2.45
N SER A 27 -7.60 -15.06 -2.58
CA SER A 27 -7.75 -16.52 -2.68
C SER A 27 -8.69 -16.84 -3.84
N SER A 28 -8.23 -17.66 -4.79
CA SER A 28 -8.99 -18.01 -6.01
C SER A 28 -9.57 -16.79 -6.74
N GLY A 29 -8.81 -15.69 -6.81
CA GLY A 29 -9.19 -14.45 -7.47
C GLY A 29 -10.16 -13.55 -6.68
N LYS A 30 -10.60 -13.95 -5.48
CA LYS A 30 -11.49 -13.16 -4.62
C LYS A 30 -10.71 -12.52 -3.46
N PRO A 31 -11.07 -11.30 -3.03
CA PRO A 31 -10.53 -10.69 -1.82
C PRO A 31 -10.72 -11.60 -0.61
N THR A 32 -9.69 -11.75 0.21
CA THR A 32 -9.77 -12.42 1.52
C THR A 32 -10.25 -11.45 2.59
N GLU A 33 -10.63 -11.98 3.75
CA GLU A 33 -10.98 -11.15 4.91
C GLU A 33 -9.83 -10.22 5.32
N PHE A 34 -8.57 -10.67 5.16
CA PHE A 34 -7.40 -9.83 5.37
C PHE A 34 -7.44 -8.56 4.51
N LEU A 35 -7.70 -8.68 3.21
CA LEU A 35 -7.75 -7.53 2.31
C LEU A 35 -8.97 -6.64 2.55
N ILE A 36 -10.12 -7.26 2.85
CA ILE A 36 -11.35 -6.53 3.17
C ILE A 36 -11.16 -5.68 4.43
N LEU A 37 -10.60 -6.25 5.50
CA LEU A 37 -10.31 -5.50 6.73
C LEU A 37 -9.25 -4.42 6.51
N LEU A 38 -8.20 -4.74 5.74
CA LEU A 38 -7.15 -3.77 5.42
C LEU A 38 -7.69 -2.54 4.67
N ASP A 39 -8.54 -2.75 3.66
CA ASP A 39 -9.23 -1.66 2.96
C ASP A 39 -10.10 -0.86 3.94
N ARG A 40 -10.91 -1.54 4.77
CA ARG A 40 -11.75 -0.89 5.79
C ARG A 40 -10.95 -0.01 6.77
N TYR A 41 -9.78 -0.46 7.23
CA TYR A 41 -8.89 0.36 8.06
C TYR A 41 -8.42 1.62 7.34
N VAL A 42 -8.03 1.50 6.07
CA VAL A 42 -7.59 2.65 5.26
C VAL A 42 -8.75 3.64 5.05
N GLN A 43 -9.97 3.16 4.77
CA GLN A 43 -11.12 4.04 4.62
C GLN A 43 -11.45 4.77 5.93
N GLN A 44 -11.48 4.07 7.08
CA GLN A 44 -11.74 4.71 8.36
C GLN A 44 -10.65 5.73 8.72
N ALA A 45 -9.37 5.42 8.45
CA ALA A 45 -8.27 6.34 8.65
C ALA A 45 -8.41 7.61 7.78
N ARG A 46 -8.84 7.48 6.52
CA ARG A 46 -9.11 8.64 5.65
C ARG A 46 -10.21 9.53 6.22
N GLU A 47 -11.30 8.96 6.72
CA GLU A 47 -12.36 9.72 7.38
C GLU A 47 -11.87 10.43 8.65
N LEU A 48 -11.00 9.78 9.44
CA LEU A 48 -10.38 10.39 10.63
C LEU A 48 -9.41 11.53 10.27
N VAL A 49 -8.64 11.40 9.19
CA VAL A 49 -7.78 12.49 8.68
C VAL A 49 -8.62 13.72 8.31
N LEU A 50 -9.79 13.53 7.69
CA LEU A 50 -10.69 14.65 7.36
C LEU A 50 -11.19 15.36 8.63
N LEU A 51 -11.48 14.62 9.70
CA LEU A 51 -11.86 15.20 11.00
C LEU A 51 -10.69 15.91 11.70
N ALA A 52 -9.47 15.43 11.51
CA ALA A 52 -8.26 16.03 12.08
C ALA A 52 -7.90 17.38 11.42
N GLY A 53 -8.35 17.59 10.17
CA GLY A 53 -8.16 18.83 9.43
C GLY A 53 -6.69 19.19 9.19
N THR A 54 -6.42 20.47 8.96
CA THR A 54 -5.07 21.00 8.69
C THR A 54 -4.14 20.91 9.91
N ASP A 55 -4.73 20.93 11.10
CA ASP A 55 -3.99 20.88 12.36
C ASP A 55 -3.53 19.46 12.71
N GLN A 56 -4.01 18.44 11.99
CA GLN A 56 -3.71 17.04 12.25
C GLN A 56 -4.05 16.62 13.69
N VAL A 57 -5.10 17.21 14.27
CA VAL A 57 -5.60 16.90 15.61
C VAL A 57 -7.12 16.77 15.55
N ILE A 58 -7.62 15.61 15.93
CA ILE A 58 -9.05 15.40 16.13
C ILE A 58 -9.45 16.05 17.44
N ARG A 59 -10.44 16.95 17.40
CA ARG A 59 -10.93 17.67 18.58
C ARG A 59 -12.43 17.45 18.76
N ALA A 60 -12.85 17.24 20.01
CA ALA A 60 -14.25 17.28 20.40
C ALA A 60 -14.37 17.93 21.77
N SER A 61 -15.18 18.99 21.89
CA SER A 61 -15.32 19.73 23.15
C SER A 61 -16.68 19.51 23.82
N ASN A 62 -17.67 19.03 23.08
CA ASN A 62 -19.03 18.84 23.56
C ASN A 62 -19.74 17.68 22.83
N CYS A 63 -20.98 17.42 23.21
CA CYS A 63 -21.81 16.33 22.69
C CYS A 63 -22.19 16.47 21.20
N ASP A 64 -22.21 17.67 20.66
CA ASP A 64 -22.48 17.89 19.23
C ASP A 64 -21.21 17.70 18.40
N ASP A 65 -20.07 18.23 18.86
CA ASP A 65 -18.76 18.07 18.23
C ASP A 65 -18.35 16.60 18.10
N VAL A 66 -18.74 15.77 19.07
CA VAL A 66 -18.33 14.36 19.09
C VAL A 66 -19.10 13.50 18.09
N LYS A 67 -20.31 13.91 17.64
CA LYS A 67 -21.20 13.08 16.81
C LYS A 67 -20.54 12.61 15.50
N PRO A 68 -19.90 13.47 14.69
CA PRO A 68 -19.25 13.02 13.46
C PRO A 68 -18.11 12.02 13.73
N LEU A 69 -17.34 12.26 14.79
CA LEU A 69 -16.29 11.33 15.21
C LEU A 69 -16.87 9.97 15.59
N LEU A 70 -17.90 9.94 16.42
CA LEU A 70 -18.54 8.68 16.83
C LEU A 70 -19.12 7.89 15.64
N GLN A 71 -19.67 8.58 14.64
CA GLN A 71 -20.12 7.94 13.41
C GLN A 71 -18.96 7.25 12.64
N VAL A 72 -17.80 7.91 12.55
CA VAL A 72 -16.58 7.31 11.96
C VAL A 72 -16.09 6.12 12.77
N LEU A 73 -16.14 6.23 14.10
CA LEU A 73 -15.69 5.20 15.01
C LEU A 73 -16.67 4.02 15.17
N GLY A 74 -17.93 4.17 14.75
CA GLY A 74 -18.98 3.14 14.88
C GLY A 74 -19.67 3.12 16.24
N TYR A 75 -19.63 4.21 16.98
CA TYR A 75 -20.24 4.35 18.30
C TYR A 75 -21.33 5.42 18.28
N ARG A 76 -22.12 5.46 19.36
CA ARG A 76 -22.99 6.58 19.72
C ARG A 76 -22.85 6.89 21.20
N ALA A 77 -23.08 8.14 21.58
CA ALA A 77 -23.08 8.55 22.98
C ALA A 77 -24.48 8.33 23.59
N ARG A 78 -24.52 7.79 24.81
CA ARG A 78 -25.71 7.80 25.68
C ARG A 78 -25.48 8.74 26.84
N ASN A 79 -26.53 9.43 27.28
CA ASN A 79 -26.51 10.35 28.43
C ASN A 79 -25.37 11.39 28.40
N CYS A 80 -25.01 11.86 27.20
CA CYS A 80 -23.89 12.78 27.02
C CYS A 80 -24.12 14.10 27.80
N GLY A 81 -23.09 14.59 28.48
CA GLY A 81 -23.11 15.80 29.30
C GLY A 81 -23.80 15.67 30.65
N GLN A 82 -24.32 14.49 31.00
CA GLN A 82 -25.06 14.26 32.25
C GLN A 82 -24.21 13.63 33.38
N GLY A 83 -22.87 13.64 33.28
CA GLY A 83 -21.98 13.00 34.26
C GLY A 83 -21.96 11.47 34.25
N LYS A 84 -22.92 10.83 33.57
CA LYS A 84 -23.06 9.37 33.41
C LYS A 84 -23.12 8.94 31.95
N GLY A 85 -22.48 9.74 31.09
CA GLY A 85 -22.39 9.46 29.67
C GLY A 85 -21.52 8.24 29.39
N TYR A 86 -21.87 7.45 28.39
CA TYR A 86 -21.07 6.30 27.97
C TYR A 86 -21.18 6.05 26.47
N LEU A 87 -20.19 5.31 25.94
CA LEU A 87 -20.16 4.90 24.54
C LEU A 87 -20.91 3.58 24.36
N GLU A 88 -21.79 3.54 23.37
CA GLU A 88 -22.49 2.33 22.96
C GLU A 88 -22.14 2.03 21.49
N THR A 89 -21.88 0.76 21.17
CA THR A 89 -21.66 0.33 19.78
C THR A 89 -22.92 0.59 18.94
N ASP A 90 -22.76 1.31 17.83
CA ASP A 90 -23.84 1.59 16.88
C ASP A 90 -23.63 0.86 15.54
N ASN A 91 -22.38 0.83 15.07
CA ASN A 91 -21.96 0.03 13.92
C ASN A 91 -20.85 -0.94 14.35
N PRO A 92 -21.15 -2.25 14.47
CA PRO A 92 -20.19 -3.25 14.95
C PRO A 92 -18.94 -3.38 14.07
N GLU A 93 -19.05 -3.24 12.75
CA GLU A 93 -17.90 -3.35 11.84
C GLU A 93 -16.92 -2.20 12.07
N ARG A 94 -17.42 -0.96 12.19
CA ARG A 94 -16.58 0.21 12.48
C ARG A 94 -16.02 0.18 13.91
N ALA A 95 -16.84 -0.21 14.89
CA ALA A 95 -16.41 -0.32 16.27
C ALA A 95 -15.28 -1.36 16.44
N PHE A 96 -15.33 -2.47 15.69
CA PHE A 96 -14.24 -3.44 15.65
C PHE A 96 -12.93 -2.83 15.16
N LEU A 97 -12.95 -2.04 14.08
CA LEU A 97 -11.75 -1.36 13.57
C LEU A 97 -11.20 -0.35 14.59
N THR A 98 -12.10 0.41 15.21
CA THR A 98 -11.75 1.40 16.24
C THR A 98 -11.03 0.76 17.42
N ILE A 99 -11.59 -0.30 18.00
CA ILE A 99 -10.98 -0.96 19.16
C ILE A 99 -9.68 -1.69 18.77
N ASN A 100 -9.64 -2.31 17.60
CA ASN A 100 -8.46 -3.05 17.15
C ASN A 100 -7.30 -2.14 16.75
N SER A 101 -7.59 -0.91 16.29
CA SER A 101 -6.57 0.10 15.98
C SER A 101 -5.97 0.77 17.21
N GLY A 102 -6.56 0.58 18.39
CA GLY A 102 -6.12 1.20 19.64
C GLY A 102 -6.53 2.66 19.77
N PHE A 103 -7.62 3.09 19.12
CA PHE A 103 -8.14 4.44 19.29
C PHE A 103 -8.51 4.70 20.77
N PRO A 104 -8.19 5.89 21.33
CA PRO A 104 -8.37 6.20 22.76
C PRO A 104 -9.84 6.48 23.13
N LEU A 105 -10.66 5.43 23.10
CA LEU A 105 -12.08 5.49 23.50
C LEU A 105 -12.29 5.90 24.96
N PRO A 106 -11.50 5.44 25.95
CA PRO A 106 -11.67 5.87 27.34
C PRO A 106 -11.54 7.38 27.52
N GLU A 107 -10.55 7.99 26.87
CA GLU A 107 -10.32 9.44 26.88
C GLU A 107 -11.46 10.20 26.20
N LEU A 108 -12.01 9.65 25.11
CA LEU A 108 -13.18 10.21 24.45
C LEU A 108 -14.43 10.14 25.33
N GLU A 109 -14.61 9.05 26.07
CA GLU A 109 -15.75 8.86 26.97
C GLU A 109 -15.75 9.86 28.13
N VAL A 110 -14.58 10.25 28.65
CA VAL A 110 -14.45 11.33 29.63
C VAL A 110 -15.05 12.65 29.09
N THR A 111 -14.85 12.95 27.81
CA THR A 111 -15.45 14.14 27.17
C THR A 111 -16.97 14.03 27.12
N ILE A 112 -17.49 12.85 26.79
CA ILE A 112 -18.93 12.55 26.74
C ILE A 112 -19.58 12.65 28.12
N GLN A 113 -18.86 12.33 29.19
CA GLN A 113 -19.33 12.48 30.57
C GLN A 113 -19.41 13.95 31.03
N GLY A 114 -18.95 14.92 30.22
CA GLY A 114 -18.86 16.33 30.59
C GLY A 114 -17.50 16.70 31.19
N GLY A 115 -16.47 15.88 30.96
CA GLY A 115 -15.09 16.11 31.39
C GLY A 115 -14.33 17.08 30.46
N LYS A 116 -13.01 16.89 30.38
CA LYS A 116 -12.12 17.73 29.55
C LYS A 116 -12.40 17.52 28.06
N ARG A 117 -12.04 18.52 27.25
CA ARG A 117 -12.01 18.40 25.78
C ARG A 117 -11.14 17.23 25.33
N PHE A 118 -11.59 16.51 24.31
CA PHE A 118 -10.81 15.48 23.64
C PHE A 118 -9.89 16.13 22.61
N GLU A 119 -8.60 15.79 22.66
CA GLU A 119 -7.64 16.13 21.63
C GLU A 119 -6.77 14.91 21.33
N TYR A 120 -6.76 14.49 20.07
CA TYR A 120 -6.00 13.33 19.64
C TYR A 120 -5.21 13.66 18.37
N PRO A 121 -3.86 13.73 18.45
CA PRO A 121 -3.02 13.90 17.28
C PRO A 121 -3.24 12.75 16.31
N PHE A 122 -3.60 13.10 15.08
CA PHE A 122 -3.86 12.15 14.01
C PHE A 122 -3.33 12.69 12.69
N ALA A 123 -2.07 12.36 12.41
CA ALA A 123 -1.36 12.79 11.22
C ALA A 123 -1.17 11.61 10.25
N PRO A 124 -1.28 11.85 8.93
CA PRO A 124 -0.92 10.83 7.94
C PRO A 124 0.59 10.56 7.96
N THR A 125 0.97 9.29 7.89
CA THR A 125 2.37 8.89 7.78
C THR A 125 2.85 9.00 6.33
N SER A 126 3.95 9.72 6.10
CA SER A 126 4.62 9.75 4.78
C SER A 126 5.49 8.51 4.60
N VAL A 127 5.35 7.86 3.44
CA VAL A 127 6.08 6.65 3.07
C VAL A 127 6.79 6.88 1.73
N PRO A 128 8.09 6.55 1.61
CA PRO A 128 8.81 6.66 0.34
C PRO A 128 8.16 5.82 -0.75
N LEU A 129 8.04 6.41 -1.94
CA LEU A 129 7.47 5.74 -3.11
C LEU A 129 8.55 5.48 -4.16
N LEU A 130 8.64 4.24 -4.64
CA LEU A 130 9.43 3.91 -5.83
C LEU A 130 8.73 4.43 -7.07
N PHE A 131 9.43 5.24 -7.87
CA PHE A 131 8.91 5.87 -9.09
C PHE A 131 7.76 6.85 -8.85
N ALA A 132 7.25 7.46 -9.92
CA ALA A 132 6.14 8.39 -9.81
C ALA A 132 4.82 7.65 -9.54
N GLU A 133 3.97 8.22 -8.68
CA GLU A 133 2.63 7.69 -8.38
C GLU A 133 1.80 7.47 -9.67
N SER A 134 1.91 8.40 -10.61
CA SER A 134 1.24 8.34 -11.90
C SER A 134 1.63 7.13 -12.75
N ASP A 135 2.84 6.57 -12.57
CA ASP A 135 3.29 5.41 -13.34
C ASP A 135 2.53 4.16 -12.89
N TRP A 136 2.33 4.00 -11.59
CA TRP A 136 1.55 2.91 -11.02
C TRP A 136 0.06 3.03 -11.31
N ILE A 137 -0.52 4.23 -11.13
CA ILE A 137 -1.94 4.46 -11.41
C ILE A 137 -2.27 4.19 -12.88
N ARG A 138 -1.40 4.60 -13.81
CA ARG A 138 -1.59 4.34 -15.25
C ARG A 138 -1.39 2.88 -15.62
N ALA A 139 -0.53 2.15 -14.92
CA ALA A 139 -0.24 0.74 -15.20
C ALA A 139 -1.39 -0.21 -14.82
N SER A 140 -2.26 0.18 -13.88
CA SER A 140 -3.34 -0.71 -13.45
C SER A 140 -4.40 -0.91 -14.52
N THR A 141 -4.74 -2.16 -14.77
CA THR A 141 -5.80 -2.57 -15.71
C THR A 141 -7.17 -2.67 -15.05
N LYS A 142 -7.24 -2.59 -13.72
CA LYS A 142 -8.46 -2.75 -12.90
C LYS A 142 -9.02 -1.42 -12.39
N ARG A 143 -8.83 -0.34 -13.15
CA ARG A 143 -9.29 1.00 -12.76
C ARG A 143 -10.81 1.09 -12.75
N THR A 144 -11.36 1.72 -11.70
CA THR A 144 -12.76 2.11 -11.64
C THR A 144 -12.92 3.58 -12.03
N LYS A 145 -13.93 3.91 -12.86
CA LYS A 145 -14.24 5.30 -13.22
C LYS A 145 -14.77 6.14 -12.05
N LYS A 146 -15.22 5.50 -10.96
CA LYS A 146 -15.66 6.17 -9.75
C LYS A 146 -14.46 6.45 -8.85
N ASN A 147 -14.22 7.75 -8.62
CA ASN A 147 -13.28 8.37 -7.68
C ASN A 147 -11.81 8.47 -8.11
N ARG A 148 -11.15 9.51 -7.56
CA ARG A 148 -9.72 9.72 -7.58
C ARG A 148 -9.07 8.46 -7.00
N THR A 149 -8.43 7.66 -7.86
CA THR A 149 -7.84 6.39 -7.43
C THR A 149 -6.49 6.73 -6.80
N GLU A 150 -6.39 6.63 -5.47
CA GLU A 150 -5.11 6.75 -4.78
C GLU A 150 -4.30 5.47 -5.01
N LEU A 151 -2.97 5.56 -4.96
CA LEU A 151 -2.08 4.43 -5.20
C LEU A 151 -2.41 3.20 -4.34
N ILE A 152 -2.77 3.41 -3.08
CA ILE A 152 -3.05 2.29 -2.17
C ILE A 152 -4.26 1.46 -2.64
N ASP A 153 -5.30 2.13 -3.16
CA ASP A 153 -6.48 1.45 -3.71
C ASP A 153 -6.11 0.66 -4.98
N VAL A 154 -5.14 1.16 -5.75
CA VAL A 154 -4.61 0.44 -6.91
C VAL A 154 -3.96 -0.87 -6.49
N PHE A 155 -3.07 -0.83 -5.50
CA PHE A 155 -2.40 -2.05 -5.02
C PHE A 155 -3.38 -3.04 -4.42
N PHE A 156 -4.37 -2.57 -3.65
CA PHE A 156 -5.39 -3.44 -3.07
C PHE A 156 -6.25 -4.14 -4.11
N ARG A 157 -6.44 -3.56 -5.31
CA ARG A 157 -7.29 -4.14 -6.37
C ARG A 157 -6.50 -4.95 -7.40
N ASP A 158 -5.23 -4.63 -7.58
CA ASP A 158 -4.35 -5.19 -8.61
C ASP A 158 -3.16 -5.93 -7.97
N PRO A 159 -3.33 -7.22 -7.60
CA PRO A 159 -2.28 -7.99 -6.95
C PRO A 159 -1.05 -8.19 -7.83
N SER A 160 -1.19 -8.17 -9.15
CA SER A 160 -0.05 -8.24 -10.08
C SER A 160 0.80 -6.98 -9.99
N LEU A 161 0.17 -5.81 -9.85
CA LEU A 161 0.88 -4.54 -9.70
C LEU A 161 1.51 -4.41 -8.31
N ALA A 162 0.82 -4.85 -7.24
CA ALA A 162 1.42 -4.98 -5.92
C ALA A 162 2.64 -5.92 -5.93
N ARG A 163 2.52 -7.07 -6.63
CA ARG A 163 3.65 -7.99 -6.80
C ARG A 163 4.81 -7.38 -7.58
N LEU A 164 4.53 -6.58 -8.62
CA LEU A 164 5.58 -5.85 -9.33
C LEU A 164 6.28 -4.85 -8.41
N TYR A 165 5.53 -4.09 -7.61
CA TYR A 165 6.11 -3.13 -6.66
C TYR A 165 7.12 -3.80 -5.74
N PHE A 166 6.73 -4.92 -5.12
CA PHE A 166 7.63 -5.70 -4.26
C PHE A 166 8.80 -6.32 -5.03
N ALA A 167 8.61 -6.73 -6.29
CA ALA A 167 9.70 -7.26 -7.11
C ALA A 167 10.76 -6.18 -7.38
N VAL A 168 10.31 -4.99 -7.79
CA VAL A 168 11.16 -3.85 -8.12
C VAL A 168 11.86 -3.29 -6.88
N SER A 169 11.23 -3.31 -5.71
CA SER A 169 11.84 -2.81 -4.47
C SER A 169 13.08 -3.61 -4.03
N ARG A 170 13.26 -4.82 -4.56
CA ARG A 170 14.44 -5.66 -4.29
C ARG A 170 15.51 -5.56 -5.38
N LEU A 171 15.26 -4.81 -6.45
CA LEU A 171 16.29 -4.49 -7.43
C LEU A 171 17.25 -3.47 -6.81
N ASP A 172 18.51 -3.51 -7.24
CA ASP A 172 19.38 -2.37 -6.96
C ASP A 172 18.87 -1.13 -7.69
N SER A 173 19.08 0.05 -7.09
CA SER A 173 18.52 1.32 -7.55
C SER A 173 18.89 1.65 -9.01
N ALA A 174 20.11 1.34 -9.44
CA ALA A 174 20.55 1.56 -10.81
C ALA A 174 19.77 0.70 -11.81
N THR A 175 19.61 -0.59 -11.53
CA THR A 175 18.79 -1.48 -12.38
C THR A 175 17.34 -1.04 -12.39
N ALA A 176 16.75 -0.76 -11.22
CA ALA A 176 15.36 -0.30 -11.11
C ALA A 176 15.09 0.96 -11.95
N ALA A 177 15.99 1.94 -11.88
CA ALA A 177 15.90 3.18 -12.66
C ALA A 177 15.95 2.90 -14.17
N VAL A 178 16.88 2.07 -14.64
CA VAL A 178 16.97 1.73 -16.08
C VAL A 178 15.69 1.05 -16.56
N LEU A 179 15.15 0.08 -15.81
CA LEU A 179 13.93 -0.60 -16.20
C LEU A 179 12.73 0.34 -16.23
N GLN A 180 12.59 1.23 -15.25
CA GLN A 180 11.50 2.21 -15.24
C GLN A 180 11.62 3.20 -16.41
N GLN A 181 12.81 3.71 -16.70
CA GLN A 181 13.00 4.71 -17.76
C GLN A 181 12.85 4.12 -19.16
N SER A 182 13.36 2.90 -19.38
CA SER A 182 13.41 2.30 -20.72
C SER A 182 12.20 1.43 -21.07
N ILE A 183 11.59 0.78 -20.09
CA ILE A 183 10.46 -0.15 -20.28
C ILE A 183 9.18 0.44 -19.68
N GLY A 184 9.25 0.90 -18.44
CA GLY A 184 8.12 1.46 -17.69
C GLY A 184 7.25 0.42 -16.99
N VAL A 185 6.60 0.86 -15.91
CA VAL A 185 5.81 0.02 -14.99
C VAL A 185 4.74 -0.79 -15.73
N ALA A 186 4.00 -0.16 -16.64
CA ALA A 186 2.90 -0.80 -17.36
C ALA A 186 3.34 -2.00 -18.20
N LYS A 187 4.51 -1.92 -18.86
CA LYS A 187 5.05 -3.01 -19.68
C LYS A 187 5.69 -4.11 -18.83
N LEU A 188 6.15 -3.79 -17.61
CA LEU A 188 6.71 -4.76 -16.67
C LEU A 188 5.65 -5.53 -15.89
N ALA A 189 4.45 -4.97 -15.70
CA ALA A 189 3.38 -5.56 -14.88
C ALA A 189 2.98 -7.00 -15.26
N PRO A 190 2.87 -7.37 -16.55
CA PRO A 190 2.60 -8.76 -16.95
C PRO A 190 3.66 -9.75 -16.47
N TYR A 191 4.90 -9.30 -16.26
CA TYR A 191 6.04 -10.10 -15.83
C TYR A 191 6.31 -10.00 -14.32
N SER A 192 5.40 -9.42 -13.55
CA SER A 192 5.50 -9.26 -12.09
C SER A 192 5.87 -10.55 -11.37
N ALA A 193 5.34 -11.69 -11.82
CA ALA A 193 5.66 -12.99 -11.23
C ALA A 193 7.10 -13.41 -11.42
N VAL A 194 7.61 -13.25 -12.64
CA VAL A 194 8.99 -13.59 -13.03
C VAL A 194 9.98 -12.65 -12.35
N LEU A 195 9.71 -11.34 -12.37
CA LEU A 195 10.51 -10.34 -11.67
C LEU A 195 10.53 -10.55 -10.16
N HIS A 196 9.42 -10.98 -9.56
CA HIS A 196 9.38 -11.33 -8.14
C HIS A 196 10.27 -12.53 -7.81
N PHE A 197 10.41 -13.51 -8.71
CA PHE A 197 11.28 -14.66 -8.44
C PHE A 197 12.76 -14.36 -8.76
N TYR A 198 13.03 -13.84 -9.96
CA TYR A 198 14.39 -13.75 -10.50
C TYR A 198 14.96 -12.33 -10.57
N GLY A 199 14.11 -11.29 -10.46
CA GLY A 199 14.52 -9.90 -10.69
C GLY A 199 15.68 -9.45 -9.80
N ALA A 200 15.77 -9.95 -8.55
CA ALA A 200 16.84 -9.61 -7.63
C ALA A 200 18.26 -9.96 -8.14
N TYR A 201 18.37 -10.86 -9.14
CA TYR A 201 19.63 -11.24 -9.79
C TYR A 201 19.95 -10.43 -11.04
N LEU A 202 18.98 -9.67 -11.57
CA LEU A 202 19.19 -8.83 -12.74
C LEU A 202 20.08 -7.64 -12.37
N ARG A 203 21.10 -7.40 -13.17
CA ARG A 203 21.99 -6.24 -13.03
C ARG A 203 22.13 -5.56 -14.37
N VAL A 204 21.85 -4.26 -14.42
CA VAL A 204 22.15 -3.41 -15.57
C VAL A 204 23.23 -2.42 -15.18
N ARG A 205 24.37 -2.45 -15.87
CA ARG A 205 25.55 -1.63 -15.58
C ARG A 205 26.11 -1.07 -16.87
N SER A 206 26.41 0.22 -16.88
CA SER A 206 27.01 0.91 -18.04
C SER A 206 26.24 0.65 -19.35
N GLY A 207 24.90 0.66 -19.29
CA GLY A 207 24.05 0.41 -20.45
C GLY A 207 23.97 -1.05 -20.91
N ARG A 208 24.44 -2.01 -20.11
CA ARG A 208 24.50 -3.43 -20.46
C ARG A 208 23.91 -4.32 -19.36
N VAL A 209 23.24 -5.41 -19.74
CA VAL A 209 22.82 -6.46 -18.79
C VAL A 209 24.02 -7.34 -18.45
N SER A 210 24.35 -7.44 -17.17
CA SER A 210 25.36 -8.41 -16.71
C SER A 210 24.76 -9.81 -16.77
N VAL A 211 25.33 -10.67 -17.60
CA VAL A 211 24.88 -12.06 -17.75
C VAL A 211 25.74 -13.04 -16.94
N PRO A 212 25.16 -14.14 -16.44
CA PRO A 212 25.93 -15.23 -15.84
C PRO A 212 27.02 -15.74 -16.80
N GLY A 213 28.25 -15.90 -16.29
CA GLY A 213 29.43 -16.25 -17.11
C GLY A 213 30.19 -15.05 -17.69
N GLY A 214 29.73 -13.82 -17.46
CA GLY A 214 30.41 -12.59 -17.87
C GLY A 214 30.46 -12.40 -19.39
N ILE A 215 31.39 -11.57 -19.86
CA ILE A 215 31.51 -11.16 -21.28
C ILE A 215 31.65 -12.37 -22.20
N GLY A 216 32.40 -13.39 -21.80
CA GLY A 216 32.60 -14.61 -22.59
C GLY A 216 31.32 -15.41 -22.87
N ALA A 217 30.27 -15.22 -22.05
CA ALA A 217 28.99 -15.90 -22.21
C ALA A 217 27.93 -15.06 -22.96
N GLU A 218 28.20 -13.79 -23.28
CA GLU A 218 27.21 -12.89 -23.86
C GLU A 218 26.66 -13.38 -25.20
N SER A 219 27.49 -14.00 -26.06
CA SER A 219 27.01 -14.57 -27.33
C SER A 219 26.01 -15.69 -27.08
N ALA A 220 26.30 -16.60 -26.15
CA ALA A 220 25.39 -17.69 -25.81
C ALA A 220 24.08 -17.17 -25.21
N TRP A 221 24.14 -16.14 -24.36
CA TRP A 221 22.95 -15.47 -23.84
C TRP A 221 22.17 -14.73 -24.91
N LYS A 222 22.85 -14.12 -25.88
CA LYS A 222 22.20 -13.48 -27.03
C LYS A 222 21.44 -14.50 -27.87
N ASP A 223 22.02 -15.66 -28.14
CA ASP A 223 21.37 -16.73 -28.88
C ASP A 223 20.21 -17.34 -28.08
N LEU A 224 20.41 -17.51 -26.76
CA LEU A 224 19.36 -18.00 -25.86
C LEU A 224 18.19 -17.03 -25.77
N VAL A 225 18.41 -15.76 -25.49
CA VAL A 225 17.32 -14.77 -25.28
C VAL A 225 16.79 -14.23 -26.61
N GLY A 226 17.60 -14.28 -27.66
CA GLY A 226 17.31 -13.67 -28.95
C GLY A 226 17.45 -12.14 -28.95
N ALA A 227 18.17 -11.56 -27.99
CA ALA A 227 18.45 -10.12 -27.89
C ALA A 227 19.87 -9.88 -27.36
N ASN A 228 20.47 -8.75 -27.72
CA ASN A 228 21.82 -8.39 -27.29
C ASN A 228 21.80 -7.84 -25.84
N PRO A 229 22.63 -8.34 -24.90
CA PRO A 229 22.79 -7.75 -23.57
C PRO A 229 23.13 -6.24 -23.56
N GLU A 230 23.69 -5.71 -24.66
CA GLU A 230 23.95 -4.28 -24.89
C GLU A 230 22.68 -3.45 -25.14
N SER A 231 21.53 -4.10 -25.30
CA SER A 231 20.21 -3.49 -25.43
C SER A 231 19.32 -3.86 -24.24
N PRO A 232 19.53 -3.29 -23.03
CA PRO A 232 18.93 -3.81 -21.80
C PRO A 232 17.40 -3.92 -21.83
N ALA A 233 16.72 -2.93 -22.39
CA ALA A 233 15.26 -2.92 -22.46
C ALA A 233 14.73 -4.11 -23.27
N GLU A 234 15.31 -4.35 -24.45
CA GLU A 234 14.92 -5.46 -25.32
C GLU A 234 15.33 -6.80 -24.71
N PHE A 235 16.56 -6.90 -24.22
CA PHE A 235 17.09 -8.11 -23.59
C PHE A 235 16.22 -8.55 -22.42
N VAL A 236 15.92 -7.63 -21.49
CA VAL A 236 15.12 -7.95 -20.30
C VAL A 236 13.70 -8.32 -20.68
N MET A 237 13.06 -7.60 -21.62
CA MET A 237 11.70 -7.94 -22.05
C MET A 237 11.63 -9.32 -22.72
N ARG A 238 12.59 -9.66 -23.57
CA ARG A 238 12.64 -11.00 -24.20
C ARG A 238 12.96 -12.09 -23.18
N LEU A 239 13.88 -11.85 -22.26
CA LEU A 239 14.21 -12.78 -21.18
C LEU A 239 12.97 -13.08 -20.33
N LEU A 240 12.28 -12.04 -19.83
CA LEU A 240 11.08 -12.20 -19.01
C LEU A 240 9.93 -12.93 -19.75
N ALA A 241 9.88 -12.82 -21.09
CA ALA A 241 8.88 -13.48 -21.92
C ALA A 241 9.24 -14.93 -22.28
N LYS A 242 10.52 -15.31 -22.21
CA LYS A 242 11.01 -16.61 -22.65
C LYS A 242 10.84 -17.64 -21.56
N ASP A 243 10.15 -18.76 -21.85
CA ASP A 243 10.07 -19.95 -20.98
C ASP A 243 9.71 -19.68 -19.49
N ARG A 244 8.94 -18.61 -19.23
CA ARG A 244 8.57 -18.10 -17.88
C ARG A 244 9.72 -17.43 -17.09
N GLY A 245 10.71 -16.88 -17.79
CA GLY A 245 11.90 -16.21 -17.26
C GLY A 245 13.15 -17.02 -17.47
#